data_AF-A0A6I3SAS9-F1
#
_entry.id   AF-A0A6I3SAS9-F1
#
_cell.length_a   1.000
_cell.length_b   1.000
_cell.length_c   1.000
_cell.angle_alpha   90.00
_cell.angle_beta   90.00
_cell.angle_gamma   90.00
#
_symmetry.space_group_name_H-M   'P 1'
#
loop_
_entity.id
_entity.type
_entity.pdbx_description
1 polymer ?
#
loop_
_entity_poly.entity_id
_entity_poly.type
_entity_poly.pdbx_seq_one_letter_code
_entity_poly.pdbx_strand_id
1 'polypeptide(L)'
;MKKLFMLSLAALVFAPVVYAQQPAQSSELAKFAPPMIPHPIAAYIPITPEKNACVMCHIPGEPGMKVAKGSPTPLPPSHVSDGKVNPNRYECLLCHAEVLPQK
;
A
#
# COMPACT_ATOMS: atom_id res chain seq x y z
N MET A 1 -11.16 -4.55 -57.83
CA MET A 1 -10.25 -4.35 -56.67
C MET A 1 -10.82 -3.25 -55.79
N LYS A 2 -11.32 -3.59 -54.59
CA LYS A 2 -11.51 -2.71 -53.42
C LYS A 2 -12.28 -3.50 -52.35
N LYS A 3 -11.55 -4.14 -51.43
CA LYS A 3 -12.14 -4.73 -50.22
C LYS A 3 -12.13 -3.64 -49.16
N LEU A 4 -13.29 -3.07 -48.88
CA LEU A 4 -13.49 -2.08 -47.82
C LEU A 4 -13.53 -2.83 -46.49
N PHE A 5 -12.47 -2.68 -45.70
CA PHE A 5 -12.36 -3.25 -44.36
C PHE A 5 -13.36 -2.54 -43.44
N MET A 6 -14.44 -3.21 -43.08
CA MET A 6 -15.37 -2.78 -42.03
C MET A 6 -14.69 -3.00 -40.67
N LEU A 7 -13.88 -2.03 -40.24
CA LEU A 7 -13.43 -1.94 -38.85
C LEU A 7 -14.65 -1.65 -37.97
N SER A 8 -15.12 -2.68 -37.27
CA SER A 8 -16.26 -2.62 -36.36
C SER A 8 -16.05 -1.56 -35.27
N LEU A 9 -16.96 -0.59 -35.20
CA LEU A 9 -17.02 0.47 -34.18
C LEU A 9 -17.06 -0.07 -32.73
N ALA A 10 -17.35 -1.36 -32.54
CA ALA A 10 -17.43 -1.98 -31.23
C ALA A 10 -16.09 -2.01 -30.47
N ALA A 11 -14.94 -1.97 -31.16
CA ALA A 11 -13.64 -2.03 -30.49
C ALA A 11 -13.26 -0.74 -29.73
N LEU A 12 -13.86 0.40 -30.08
CA LEU A 12 -13.50 1.71 -29.49
C LEU A 12 -14.16 1.97 -28.13
N VAL A 13 -15.22 1.25 -27.77
CA VAL A 13 -15.94 1.45 -26.50
C VAL A 13 -15.48 0.51 -25.38
N PHE A 14 -14.78 -0.59 -25.69
CA PHE A 14 -14.33 -1.56 -24.68
C PHE A 14 -12.97 -1.22 -24.04
N ALA A 15 -12.07 -0.57 -24.76
CA ALA A 15 -10.73 -0.25 -24.25
C ALA A 15 -10.69 0.73 -23.04
N PRO A 16 -11.45 1.85 -23.01
CA PRO A 16 -11.33 2.80 -21.90
C PRO A 16 -11.94 2.28 -20.59
N VAL A 17 -12.93 1.39 -20.65
CA VAL A 17 -13.57 0.81 -19.45
C VAL A 17 -12.63 -0.17 -18.76
N VAL A 18 -11.91 -1.00 -19.51
CA VAL A 18 -10.97 -1.99 -18.96
C VAL A 18 -9.78 -1.32 -18.28
N TYR A 19 -9.30 -0.19 -18.81
CA TYR A 19 -8.19 0.56 -18.19
C TYR A 19 -8.58 1.20 -16.85
N ALA A 20 -9.83 1.65 -16.71
CA ALA A 20 -10.33 2.24 -15.46
C ALA A 20 -10.55 1.24 -14.32
N GLN A 21 -10.60 -0.07 -14.62
CA GLN A 21 -10.88 -1.13 -13.65
C GLN A 21 -9.62 -1.82 -13.11
N GLN A 22 -8.43 -1.48 -13.61
CA GLN A 22 -7.21 -2.15 -13.15
C GLN A 22 -6.81 -1.61 -11.77
N PRO A 23 -6.68 -2.46 -10.74
CA PRO A 23 -6.37 -2.00 -9.39
C PRO A 23 -5.04 -1.25 -9.42
N ALA A 24 -5.00 -0.07 -8.79
CA ALA A 24 -3.81 0.79 -8.76
C ALA A 24 -2.53 0.05 -8.30
N GLN A 25 -2.71 -1.06 -7.56
CA GLN A 25 -1.66 -1.93 -7.06
C GLN A 25 -0.89 -2.72 -8.14
N SER A 26 -1.39 -2.88 -9.36
CA SER A 26 -0.66 -3.55 -10.46
C SER A 26 0.15 -2.59 -11.34
N SER A 27 0.17 -1.29 -11.02
CA SER A 27 0.95 -0.29 -11.74
C SER A 27 2.39 -0.25 -11.23
N GLU A 28 3.35 0.12 -12.08
CA GLU A 28 4.74 0.33 -11.64
C GLU A 28 4.86 1.47 -10.61
N LEU A 29 3.87 2.35 -10.54
CA LEU A 29 3.77 3.43 -9.56
C LEU A 29 3.37 2.92 -8.16
N ALA A 30 2.77 1.73 -8.06
CA ALA A 30 2.35 1.15 -6.78
C ALA A 30 3.50 0.98 -5.78
N LYS A 31 4.75 0.81 -6.26
CA LYS A 31 5.95 0.70 -5.41
C LYS A 31 6.25 1.96 -4.60
N PHE A 32 5.70 3.11 -5.02
CA PHE A 32 5.87 4.39 -4.33
C PHE A 32 4.67 4.75 -3.44
N ALA A 33 3.57 4.02 -3.56
CA ALA A 33 2.42 4.20 -2.69
C ALA A 33 2.67 3.55 -1.33
N PRO A 34 2.14 4.12 -0.22
CA PRO A 34 2.12 3.43 1.06
C PRO A 34 1.38 2.08 0.93
N PRO A 35 1.93 0.96 1.42
CA PRO A 35 1.22 -0.31 1.43
C PRO A 35 -0.03 -0.22 2.29
N MET A 36 -1.10 -0.85 1.82
CA MET A 36 -2.32 -1.04 2.62
C MET A 36 -2.05 -2.01 3.77
N ILE A 37 -2.71 -1.81 4.91
CA ILE A 37 -2.58 -2.64 6.10
C ILE A 37 -3.43 -3.91 5.90
N PRO A 38 -2.85 -5.11 5.88
CA PRO A 38 -3.56 -6.35 5.52
C PRO A 38 -4.24 -7.03 6.72
N HIS A 39 -4.40 -6.33 7.84
CA HIS A 39 -5.00 -6.85 9.07
C HIS A 39 -5.86 -5.77 9.75
N PRO A 40 -6.81 -6.16 10.62
CA PRO A 40 -7.62 -5.21 11.37
C PRO A 40 -6.77 -4.29 12.25
N ILE A 41 -7.18 -3.02 12.38
CA ILE A 41 -6.50 -2.06 13.26
C ILE A 41 -7.36 -1.43 14.34
N ALA A 42 -8.65 -1.77 14.41
CA ALA A 42 -9.59 -1.17 15.37
C ALA A 42 -9.14 -1.28 16.84
N ALA A 43 -8.39 -2.33 17.20
CA ALA A 43 -7.86 -2.53 18.55
C ALA A 43 -6.55 -1.77 18.85
N TYR A 44 -5.92 -1.17 17.84
CA TYR A 44 -4.59 -0.53 17.92
C TYR A 44 -4.66 1.00 17.86
N ILE A 45 -5.86 1.54 17.68
CA ILE A 45 -6.16 2.98 17.62
C ILE A 45 -6.83 3.45 18.93
N PRO A 46 -6.76 4.76 19.26
CA PRO A 46 -6.10 5.84 18.53
C PRO A 46 -4.57 5.79 18.67
N ILE A 47 -3.88 6.42 17.72
CA ILE A 47 -2.48 6.81 17.85
C ILE A 47 -2.45 8.20 18.50
N THR A 48 -1.62 8.37 19.52
CA THR A 48 -1.37 9.65 20.22
C THR A 48 0.13 9.92 20.24
N PRO A 49 0.60 11.15 20.51
CA PRO A 49 2.03 11.44 20.59
C PRO A 49 2.82 10.54 21.57
N GLU A 50 2.16 10.01 22.60
CA GLU A 50 2.73 9.16 23.64
C GLU A 50 2.49 7.66 23.41
N LYS A 51 1.54 7.30 22.53
CA LYS A 51 1.12 5.91 22.33
C LYS A 51 0.86 5.59 20.85
N ASN A 52 1.64 4.65 20.33
CA ASN A 52 1.42 4.03 19.04
C ASN A 52 1.58 2.51 19.17
N ALA A 53 0.48 1.76 19.00
CA ALA A 53 0.51 0.30 19.11
C ALA A 53 1.12 -0.38 17.86
N CYS A 54 1.16 0.31 16.71
CA CYS A 54 1.75 -0.23 15.47
C CYS A 54 3.24 -0.54 15.68
N VAL A 55 3.96 0.34 16.39
CA VAL A 55 5.41 0.24 16.61
C VAL A 55 5.81 -0.81 17.66
N MET A 56 4.83 -1.47 18.29
CA MET A 56 5.09 -2.65 19.13
C MET A 56 5.47 -3.87 18.29
N CYS A 57 4.97 -3.92 17.05
CA CYS A 57 5.19 -5.03 16.11
C CYS A 57 6.03 -4.58 14.91
N HIS A 58 5.75 -3.39 14.37
CA HIS A 58 6.50 -2.77 13.28
C HIS A 58 7.64 -1.93 13.84
N ILE A 59 8.75 -2.58 14.17
CA ILE A 59 9.93 -1.95 14.73
C ILE A 59 10.87 -1.42 13.64
N PRO A 60 11.75 -0.44 13.94
CA PRO A 60 12.86 -0.07 13.06
C PRO A 60 13.64 -1.29 12.59
N GLY A 61 13.82 -1.43 11.27
CA GLY A 61 14.67 -2.49 10.73
C GLY A 61 16.15 -2.26 11.05
N GLU A 62 16.86 -3.33 11.40
CA GLU A 62 18.31 -3.32 11.58
C GLU A 62 19.01 -4.07 10.43
N PRO A 63 20.24 -3.69 10.05
CA PRO A 63 21.02 -4.43 9.06
C PRO A 63 21.17 -5.91 9.44
N GLY A 64 20.75 -6.81 8.55
CA GLY A 64 20.83 -8.26 8.79
C GLY A 64 19.70 -8.86 9.62
N MET A 65 18.70 -8.07 10.02
CA MET A 65 17.50 -8.58 10.69
C MET A 65 16.78 -9.60 9.79
N LYS A 66 16.66 -10.84 10.29
CA LYS A 66 15.89 -11.90 9.63
C LYS A 66 14.46 -11.88 10.15
N VAL A 67 13.50 -11.60 9.27
CA VAL A 67 12.08 -11.70 9.60
C VAL A 67 11.53 -13.02 9.10
N ALA A 68 10.85 -13.75 9.99
CA ALA A 68 10.16 -14.96 9.59
C ALA A 68 8.99 -14.62 8.66
N LYS A 69 8.66 -15.54 7.76
CA LYS A 69 7.51 -15.36 6.87
C LYS A 69 6.24 -15.20 7.71
N GLY A 70 5.47 -14.15 7.43
CA GLY A 70 4.25 -13.83 8.17
C GLY A 70 4.47 -12.97 9.43
N SER A 71 5.71 -12.66 9.79
CA SER A 71 5.99 -11.65 10.81
C SER A 71 5.70 -10.23 10.29
N PRO A 72 5.38 -9.29 11.18
CA PRO A 72 5.26 -7.87 10.84
C PRO A 72 6.51 -7.36 10.10
N THR A 73 6.30 -6.60 9.03
CA THR A 73 7.39 -6.02 8.25
C THR A 73 8.06 -4.89 9.05
N PRO A 74 9.40 -4.88 9.23
CA PRO A 74 10.09 -3.79 9.90
C PRO A 74 9.94 -2.48 9.13
N LEU A 75 10.02 -1.37 9.85
CA LEU A 75 9.96 -0.04 9.26
C LEU A 75 11.17 0.17 8.32
N PRO A 76 10.94 0.67 7.09
CA PRO A 76 12.02 0.94 6.16
C PRO A 76 12.85 2.15 6.63
N PRO A 77 14.08 2.33 6.11
CA PRO A 77 14.94 3.46 6.48
C PRO A 77 14.28 4.84 6.34
N SER A 78 13.35 5.01 5.40
CA SER A 78 12.60 6.25 5.21
C SER A 78 11.67 6.64 6.37
N HIS A 79 11.40 5.71 7.28
CA HIS A 79 10.56 5.89 8.47
C HIS A 79 11.36 5.94 9.77
N VAL A 80 12.68 5.83 9.68
CA VAL A 80 13.57 5.74 10.85
C VAL A 80 14.53 6.91 10.85
N SER A 81 14.76 7.50 12.01
CA SER A 81 15.76 8.54 12.25
C SER A 81 16.38 8.28 13.62
N ASP A 82 17.71 8.21 13.66
CA ASP A 82 18.49 7.90 14.87
C ASP A 82 18.02 6.61 15.58
N GLY A 83 17.70 5.57 14.78
CA GLY A 83 17.25 4.27 15.27
C GLY A 83 15.82 4.26 15.85
N LYS A 84 15.09 5.37 15.76
CA LYS A 84 13.70 5.50 16.23
C LYS A 84 12.77 5.85 15.08
N VAL A 85 11.47 5.67 15.29
CA VAL A 85 10.47 6.10 14.31
C VAL A 85 10.56 7.62 14.13
N ASN A 86 10.66 8.06 12.88
CA ASN A 86 10.71 9.47 12.55
C ASN A 86 9.40 10.15 13.01
N PRO A 87 9.46 11.25 13.79
CA PRO A 87 8.26 11.94 14.28
C PRO A 87 7.27 12.35 13.19
N ASN A 88 7.77 12.72 11.99
CA ASN A 88 6.94 13.09 10.84
C ASN A 88 6.22 11.90 10.20
N ARG A 89 6.54 10.67 10.62
CA ARG A 89 5.90 9.43 10.17
C ARG A 89 5.38 8.58 11.34
N TYR A 90 5.25 9.19 12.52
CA TYR A 90 4.77 8.50 13.72
C TYR A 90 3.27 8.21 13.65
N GLU A 91 2.47 9.12 13.07
CA GLU A 91 1.06 8.85 12.79
C GLU A 91 0.91 8.02 11.52
N CYS A 92 0.82 6.70 11.68
CA CYS A 92 0.84 5.75 10.57
C CYS A 92 -0.38 5.91 9.64
N LEU A 93 -1.53 6.28 10.20
CA LEU A 93 -2.81 6.28 9.47
C LEU A 93 -3.02 7.53 8.60
N LEU A 94 -2.10 8.50 8.64
CA LEU A 94 -2.10 9.60 7.66
C LEU A 94 -1.85 9.10 6.23
N CYS A 95 -1.16 7.97 6.08
CA CYS A 95 -0.75 7.43 4.79
C CYS A 95 -1.20 5.98 4.57
N HIS A 96 -1.19 5.15 5.61
CA HIS A 96 -1.55 3.74 5.52
C HIS A 96 -3.02 3.53 5.90
N ALA A 97 -3.75 2.80 5.07
CA ALA A 97 -5.15 2.48 5.32
C ALA A 97 -5.36 0.96 5.42
N GLU A 98 -6.29 0.55 6.28
CA GLU A 98 -6.74 -0.85 6.37
C GLU A 98 -7.40 -1.28 5.05
N VAL A 99 -7.06 -2.47 4.57
CA VAL A 99 -7.84 -3.12 3.52
C VAL A 99 -9.16 -3.55 4.15
N LEU A 100 -10.23 -2.80 3.89
CA LEU A 100 -11.56 -3.24 4.26
C LEU A 100 -11.91 -4.52 3.47
N PRO A 101 -12.56 -5.50 4.11
CA PRO A 101 -13.06 -6.66 3.38
C PRO A 101 -13.98 -6.18 2.25
N GLN A 102 -13.72 -6.66 1.03
CA GLN A 102 -14.61 -6.44 -0.09
C GLN A 102 -15.96 -7.08 0.28
N LYS A 103 -17.02 -6.25 0.36
CA LYS A 103 -18.39 -6.74 0.59
C LYS A 103 -18.87 -7.56 -0.59
#